data_AF-A0A852GGM4-F1
#
_entry.id   AF-A0A852GGM4-F1
#
_cell.length_a   1.000
_cell.length_b   1.000
_cell.length_c   1.000
_cell.angle_alpha   90.00
_cell.angle_beta   90.00
_cell.angle_gamma   90.00
#
_symmetry.space_group_name_H-M   'P 1'
#
loop_
_entity.id
_entity.type
_entity.pdbx_description
1 polymer ?
#
loop_
_entity_poly.entity_id
_entity_poly.type
_entity_poly.pdbx_seq_one_letter_code
_entity_poly.pdbx_strand_id
1 'polypeptide(L)'
;RGGGMVLVLPGLYVGGAESCSSPESLAAAGVVAVLTVDAEEPPAVPGVRAMHVRLRDEPGADLLSRLDDCAAFIAAARAGGGAALVRCHAGVSRSVAVVTAYLMKTEGLGWEEAYAAVRAAKHDAEVNPGFQGQLKLYEAMGCAVDSSSPFYKRYRLEMLTERYPELQDLPREVFAVDPTSICQNPNTEVLYRCRKCRRALFRSSSILSHTEGSGPTAFAHKRITDSVQLCGDGREKCTSYFTEPVQWMEPALLGVMEGQLLCPKCTSKLGSFSWRGEQCSCGRWVTPAFQIHKSRVDEVRMLPVGNFQAAKT
;
A
#
# COMPACT_ATOMS: atom_id res chain seq x y z
N ARG A 1 36.78 -4.67 10.65
CA ARG A 1 36.51 -6.11 10.83
C ARG A 1 35.00 -6.27 10.85
N GLY A 2 34.38 -6.93 9.86
CA GLY A 2 32.92 -7.13 9.84
C GLY A 2 32.37 -7.18 8.42
N GLY A 3 32.53 -8.33 7.75
CA GLY A 3 31.89 -8.61 6.44
C GLY A 3 31.16 -9.95 6.43
N GLY A 4 30.95 -10.56 7.60
CA GLY A 4 30.28 -11.85 7.73
C GLY A 4 28.77 -11.71 7.89
N MET A 5 28.07 -12.80 7.65
CA MET A 5 26.66 -12.94 8.03
C MET A 5 26.50 -12.91 9.57
N VAL A 6 25.44 -12.26 10.04
CA VAL A 6 25.13 -12.10 11.46
C VAL A 6 23.88 -12.90 11.77
N LEU A 7 23.94 -13.76 12.78
CA LEU A 7 22.80 -14.54 13.26
C LEU A 7 21.84 -13.63 14.02
N VAL A 8 20.58 -13.59 13.61
CA VAL A 8 19.52 -12.80 14.26
C VAL A 8 18.64 -13.70 15.12
N LEU A 9 18.19 -14.83 14.55
CA LEU A 9 17.45 -15.88 15.23
C LEU A 9 17.94 -17.25 14.75
N PRO A 10 17.69 -18.34 15.48
CA PRO A 10 17.94 -19.68 14.96
C PRO A 10 17.36 -19.87 13.55
N GLY A 11 18.24 -20.17 12.59
CA GLY A 11 17.90 -20.34 11.18
C GLY A 11 17.71 -19.04 10.38
N LEU A 12 18.07 -17.86 10.91
CA LEU A 12 17.93 -16.58 10.21
C LEU A 12 19.17 -15.70 10.38
N TYR A 13 19.79 -15.39 9.24
CA TYR A 13 20.98 -14.55 9.14
C TYR A 13 20.69 -13.27 8.34
N VAL A 14 21.37 -12.19 8.69
CA VAL A 14 21.41 -10.92 7.94
C VAL A 14 22.83 -10.60 7.50
N GLY A 15 23.01 -10.07 6.29
CA GLY A 15 24.34 -9.82 5.74
C GLY A 15 24.39 -8.79 4.62
N GLY A 16 25.61 -8.49 4.19
CA GLY A 16 25.93 -7.65 3.04
C GLY A 16 26.39 -8.46 1.84
N ALA A 17 26.99 -7.81 0.85
CA ALA A 17 27.38 -8.45 -0.39
C ALA A 17 28.44 -9.55 -0.19
N GLU A 18 29.34 -9.30 0.76
CA GLU A 18 30.44 -10.19 1.14
C GLU A 18 29.95 -11.49 1.80
N SER A 19 28.70 -11.53 2.26
CA SER A 19 28.17 -12.65 3.05
C SER A 19 27.92 -13.92 2.22
N CYS A 20 27.98 -13.83 0.89
CA CYS A 20 27.92 -15.02 0.01
C CYS A 20 29.27 -15.37 -0.64
N SER A 21 30.37 -14.72 -0.24
CA SER A 21 31.67 -14.90 -0.88
C SER A 21 32.35 -16.24 -0.52
N SER A 22 31.93 -16.91 0.57
CA SER A 22 32.43 -18.22 0.99
C SER A 22 31.29 -19.25 1.04
N PRO A 23 31.24 -20.18 0.08
CA PRO A 23 30.31 -21.31 0.11
C PRO A 23 30.48 -22.18 1.37
N GLU A 24 31.70 -22.34 1.90
CA GLU A 24 31.93 -23.11 3.12
C GLU A 24 31.25 -22.46 4.33
N SER A 25 31.27 -21.13 4.41
CA SER A 25 30.60 -20.39 5.48
C SER A 25 29.09 -20.61 5.44
N LEU A 26 28.48 -20.53 4.25
CA LEU A 26 27.04 -20.80 4.06
C LEU A 26 26.68 -22.23 4.47
N ALA A 27 27.47 -23.22 4.04
CA ALA A 27 27.26 -24.62 4.39
C ALA A 27 27.40 -24.87 5.90
N ALA A 28 28.42 -24.29 6.55
CA ALA A 28 28.65 -24.42 7.98
C ALA A 28 27.50 -23.79 8.82
N ALA A 29 26.87 -22.74 8.31
CA ALA A 29 25.69 -22.12 8.92
C ALA A 29 24.36 -22.81 8.54
N GLY A 30 24.41 -23.88 7.73
CA GLY A 30 23.20 -24.58 7.27
C GLY A 30 22.30 -23.73 6.39
N VAL A 31 22.85 -22.73 5.67
CA VAL A 31 22.07 -21.85 4.81
C VAL A 31 21.61 -22.61 3.57
N VAL A 32 20.29 -22.77 3.45
CA VAL A 32 19.63 -23.45 2.32
C VAL A 32 18.89 -22.48 1.40
N ALA A 33 18.75 -21.22 1.82
CA ALA A 33 18.09 -20.18 1.06
C ALA A 33 18.76 -18.80 1.22
N VAL A 34 18.90 -18.07 0.12
CA VAL A 34 19.42 -16.69 0.09
C VAL A 34 18.38 -15.77 -0.52
N LEU A 35 17.95 -14.78 0.26
CA LEU A 35 17.10 -13.69 -0.19
C LEU A 35 17.96 -12.44 -0.40
N THR A 36 18.11 -12.01 -1.64
CA THR A 36 18.83 -10.78 -1.98
C THR A 36 17.84 -9.66 -2.25
N VAL A 37 18.05 -8.52 -1.58
CA VAL A 37 17.33 -7.27 -1.80
C VAL A 37 18.32 -6.23 -2.31
N ASP A 38 18.49 -6.15 -3.63
CA ASP A 38 19.48 -5.28 -4.24
C ASP A 38 19.02 -4.70 -5.59
N ALA A 39 19.67 -3.66 -6.08
CA ALA A 39 19.33 -3.07 -7.38
C ALA A 39 19.90 -3.89 -8.55
N GLU A 40 21.02 -4.56 -8.28
CA GLU A 40 21.78 -5.39 -9.22
C GLU A 40 21.45 -6.86 -9.05
N GLU A 41 21.52 -7.62 -10.14
CA GLU A 41 21.30 -9.07 -10.10
C GLU A 41 22.45 -9.74 -9.32
N PRO A 42 22.15 -10.55 -8.28
CA PRO A 42 23.19 -11.24 -7.55
C PRO A 42 23.80 -12.38 -8.37
N PRO A 43 25.07 -12.74 -8.11
CA PRO A 43 25.63 -13.97 -8.66
C PRO A 43 24.87 -15.19 -8.11
N ALA A 44 24.76 -16.23 -8.94
CA ALA A 44 24.16 -17.49 -8.52
C ALA A 44 24.99 -18.14 -7.40
N VAL A 45 24.31 -18.66 -6.38
CA VAL A 45 24.91 -19.43 -5.28
C VAL A 45 24.56 -20.90 -5.48
N PRO A 46 25.50 -21.76 -5.89
CA PRO A 46 25.21 -23.17 -6.15
C PRO A 46 24.65 -23.90 -4.93
N GLY A 47 23.65 -24.75 -5.14
CA GLY A 47 23.06 -25.59 -4.08
C GLY A 47 22.14 -24.86 -3.10
N VAL A 48 21.87 -23.57 -3.31
CA VAL A 48 21.05 -22.74 -2.42
C VAL A 48 19.86 -22.18 -3.19
N ARG A 49 18.66 -22.23 -2.59
CA ARG A 49 17.48 -21.59 -3.19
C ARG A 49 17.66 -20.07 -3.17
N ALA A 50 17.41 -19.40 -4.28
CA ALA A 50 17.57 -17.94 -4.37
C ALA A 50 16.24 -17.25 -4.60
N MET A 51 16.05 -16.10 -3.96
CA MET A 51 15.01 -15.12 -4.30
C MET A 51 15.68 -13.74 -4.41
N HIS A 52 15.33 -13.00 -5.46
CA HIS A 52 15.82 -11.66 -5.69
C HIS A 52 14.65 -10.66 -5.71
N VAL A 53 14.74 -9.65 -4.86
CA VAL A 53 13.87 -8.48 -4.85
C VAL A 53 14.67 -7.29 -5.36
N ARG A 54 14.40 -6.90 -6.61
CA ARG A 54 15.12 -5.80 -7.25
C ARG A 54 14.71 -4.45 -6.67
N LEU A 55 15.56 -3.85 -5.84
CA LEU A 55 15.22 -2.65 -5.06
C LEU A 55 16.46 -1.81 -4.66
N ARG A 56 16.38 -0.50 -4.91
CA ARG A 56 17.40 0.49 -4.46
C ARG A 56 17.20 0.88 -3.00
N ASP A 57 18.27 1.33 -2.35
CA ASP A 57 18.21 1.79 -0.96
C ASP A 57 17.75 3.26 -0.84
N GLU A 58 16.55 3.52 -1.33
CA GLU A 58 16.00 4.87 -1.41
C GLU A 58 14.67 4.92 -0.63
N PRO A 59 14.36 6.03 0.07
CA PRO A 59 13.11 6.15 0.82
C PRO A 59 11.83 5.94 -0.03
N GLY A 60 11.88 6.28 -1.32
CA GLY A 60 10.75 6.11 -2.25
C GLY A 60 10.63 4.71 -2.88
N ALA A 61 11.53 3.77 -2.56
CA ALA A 61 11.45 2.42 -3.10
C ALA A 61 10.37 1.60 -2.36
N ASP A 62 9.48 0.94 -3.11
CA ASP A 62 8.39 0.13 -2.54
C ASP A 62 8.88 -1.27 -2.14
N LEU A 63 9.25 -1.41 -0.87
CA LEU A 63 9.59 -2.69 -0.24
C LEU A 63 8.34 -3.35 0.37
N LEU A 64 7.37 -2.55 0.84
CA LEU A 64 6.14 -2.99 1.48
C LEU A 64 5.43 -4.06 0.65
N SER A 65 5.27 -3.82 -0.65
CA SER A 65 4.58 -4.75 -1.56
C SER A 65 5.23 -6.14 -1.68
N ARG A 66 6.47 -6.31 -1.19
CA ARG A 66 7.25 -7.56 -1.28
C ARG A 66 7.43 -8.27 0.07
N LEU A 67 7.05 -7.64 1.18
CA LEU A 67 7.34 -8.16 2.53
C LEU A 67 6.72 -9.54 2.79
N ASP A 68 5.50 -9.80 2.31
CA ASP A 68 4.84 -11.09 2.50
C ASP A 68 5.52 -12.22 1.72
N ASP A 69 5.93 -11.97 0.47
CA ASP A 69 6.70 -12.93 -0.34
C ASP A 69 8.05 -13.24 0.33
N CYS A 70 8.75 -12.20 0.79
CA CYS A 70 10.01 -12.32 1.51
C CYS A 70 9.84 -13.16 2.78
N ALA A 71 8.79 -12.88 3.57
CA ALA A 71 8.52 -13.59 4.81
C ALA A 71 8.21 -15.08 4.55
N ALA A 72 7.42 -15.37 3.52
CA ALA A 72 7.12 -16.75 3.11
C ALA A 72 8.39 -17.50 2.68
N PHE A 73 9.27 -16.85 1.91
CA PHE A 73 10.54 -17.44 1.48
C PHE A 73 11.47 -17.79 2.66
N ILE A 74 11.59 -16.87 3.63
CA ILE A 74 12.36 -17.08 4.87
C ILE A 74 11.76 -18.21 5.70
N ALA A 75 10.43 -18.19 5.90
CA ALA A 75 9.73 -19.21 6.68
C ALA A 75 9.91 -20.61 6.08
N ALA A 76 9.83 -20.74 4.76
CA ALA A 76 10.02 -22.02 4.07
C ALA A 76 11.42 -22.62 4.29
N ALA A 77 12.46 -21.79 4.38
CA ALA A 77 13.81 -22.26 4.68
C ALA A 77 13.93 -22.79 6.12
N ARG A 78 13.37 -22.06 7.08
CA ARG A 78 13.41 -22.40 8.51
C ARG A 78 12.56 -23.62 8.85
N ALA A 79 11.39 -23.77 8.22
CA ALA A 79 10.51 -24.92 8.41
C ALA A 79 11.17 -26.24 8.00
N GLY A 80 12.10 -26.21 7.04
CA GLY A 80 12.90 -27.37 6.63
C GLY A 80 14.08 -27.69 7.55
N GLY A 81 14.22 -27.00 8.69
CA GLY A 81 15.35 -27.14 9.62
C GLY A 81 16.66 -26.48 9.13
N GLY A 82 16.63 -25.82 7.98
CA GLY A 82 17.75 -25.05 7.43
C GLY A 82 17.71 -23.58 7.85
N ALA A 83 18.66 -22.81 7.32
CA ALA A 83 18.75 -21.37 7.55
C ALA A 83 18.48 -20.54 6.29
N ALA A 84 17.93 -19.34 6.48
CA ALA A 84 17.85 -18.30 5.46
C ALA A 84 18.90 -17.21 5.73
N LEU A 85 19.57 -16.75 4.67
CA LEU A 85 20.36 -15.53 4.68
C LEU A 85 19.60 -14.43 3.93
N VAL A 86 19.32 -13.31 4.59
CA VAL A 86 18.79 -12.10 3.96
C VAL A 86 19.91 -11.10 3.77
N ARG A 87 20.17 -10.70 2.53
CA ARG A 87 21.28 -9.80 2.19
C ARG A 87 20.87 -8.65 1.28
N CYS A 88 21.63 -7.57 1.36
CA CYS A 88 21.65 -6.49 0.37
C CYS A 88 23.12 -6.13 0.08
N HIS A 89 23.39 -4.94 -0.45
CA HIS A 89 24.75 -4.50 -0.72
C HIS A 89 25.57 -4.33 0.57
N ALA A 90 25.16 -3.43 1.46
CA ALA A 90 25.91 -3.12 2.69
C ALA A 90 25.49 -3.99 3.90
N GLY A 91 24.31 -4.62 3.83
CA GLY A 91 23.69 -5.30 4.95
C GLY A 91 23.09 -4.38 6.01
N VAL A 92 22.97 -3.08 5.74
CA VAL A 92 22.61 -2.06 6.75
C VAL A 92 21.13 -1.70 6.76
N SER A 93 20.51 -1.50 5.58
CA SER A 93 19.14 -0.95 5.47
C SER A 93 18.15 -1.96 4.86
N ARG A 94 18.23 -2.25 3.56
CA ARG A 94 17.28 -3.14 2.84
C ARG A 94 17.09 -4.52 3.46
N SER A 95 18.18 -5.25 3.71
CA SER A 95 18.09 -6.59 4.32
C SER A 95 17.59 -6.55 5.75
N VAL A 96 18.02 -5.54 6.51
CA VAL A 96 17.56 -5.29 7.88
C VAL A 96 16.06 -5.00 7.91
N ALA A 97 15.54 -4.20 6.99
CA ALA A 97 14.11 -3.92 6.89
C ALA A 97 13.30 -5.19 6.66
N VAL A 98 13.74 -6.07 5.76
CA VAL A 98 13.07 -7.36 5.50
C VAL A 98 13.13 -8.29 6.73
N VAL A 99 14.29 -8.40 7.38
CA VAL A 99 14.42 -9.20 8.61
C VAL A 99 13.53 -8.64 9.72
N THR A 100 13.47 -7.32 9.87
CA THR A 100 12.59 -6.65 10.83
C THR A 100 11.13 -6.99 10.57
N ALA A 101 10.66 -6.85 9.32
CA ALA A 101 9.30 -7.23 8.93
C ALA A 101 8.97 -8.70 9.23
N TYR A 102 9.94 -9.59 8.99
CA TYR A 102 9.78 -11.01 9.29
C TYR A 102 9.60 -11.27 10.79
N LEU A 103 10.39 -10.61 11.65
CA LEU A 103 10.23 -10.69 13.10
C LEU A 103 8.88 -10.15 13.55
N MET A 104 8.45 -8.99 13.03
CA MET A 104 7.14 -8.41 13.33
C MET A 104 6.02 -9.41 13.01
N LYS A 105 6.10 -10.08 11.85
CA LYS A 105 5.08 -11.04 11.41
C LYS A 105 5.07 -12.33 12.23
N THR A 106 6.23 -12.86 12.60
CA THR A 106 6.35 -14.20 13.19
C THR A 106 6.36 -14.21 14.71
N GLU A 107 6.89 -13.16 15.32
CA GLU A 107 7.01 -13.03 16.78
C GLU A 107 5.94 -12.09 17.37
N GLY A 108 5.10 -11.47 16.52
CA GLY A 108 4.03 -10.56 16.95
C GLY A 108 4.54 -9.25 17.56
N LEU A 109 5.77 -8.87 17.25
CA LEU A 109 6.43 -7.67 17.76
C LEU A 109 6.00 -6.42 16.99
N GLY A 110 5.89 -5.29 17.69
CA GLY A 110 5.76 -3.99 17.04
C GLY A 110 7.04 -3.61 16.28
N TRP A 111 6.98 -2.61 15.39
CA TRP A 111 8.14 -2.24 14.57
C TRP A 111 9.37 -1.88 15.42
N GLU A 112 9.17 -1.13 16.52
CA GLU A 112 10.26 -0.66 17.38
C GLU A 112 10.96 -1.81 18.09
N GLU A 113 10.20 -2.77 18.61
CA GLU A 113 10.70 -3.95 19.32
C GLU A 113 11.44 -4.90 18.36
N ALA A 114 10.84 -5.17 17.20
CA ALA A 114 11.46 -6.00 16.18
C ALA A 114 12.77 -5.38 15.68
N TYR A 115 12.79 -4.07 15.43
CA TYR A 115 13.99 -3.38 14.98
C TYR A 115 15.08 -3.35 16.05
N ALA A 116 14.71 -3.15 17.32
CA ALA A 116 15.63 -3.23 18.45
C ALA A 116 16.26 -4.62 18.57
N ALA A 117 15.49 -5.70 18.36
CA ALA A 117 16.01 -7.06 18.35
C ALA A 117 17.05 -7.28 17.23
N VAL A 118 16.81 -6.76 16.02
CA VAL A 118 17.81 -6.81 14.93
C VAL A 118 19.05 -5.99 15.27
N ARG A 119 18.90 -4.79 15.85
CA ARG A 119 20.01 -3.92 16.28
C ARG A 119 20.86 -4.52 17.41
N ALA A 120 20.26 -5.36 18.25
CA ALA A 120 20.99 -6.07 19.30
C ALA A 120 21.95 -7.11 18.71
N ALA A 121 21.58 -7.79 17.62
CA ALA A 121 22.45 -8.71 16.89
C ALA A 121 23.40 -7.98 15.93
N LYS A 122 22.91 -6.93 15.25
CA LYS A 122 23.62 -6.17 14.22
C LYS A 122 23.64 -4.67 14.55
N HIS A 123 24.67 -4.23 15.27
CA HIS A 123 24.77 -2.87 15.82
C HIS A 123 24.86 -1.73 14.79
N ASP A 124 25.29 -2.02 13.57
CA ASP A 124 25.38 -1.07 12.45
C ASP A 124 24.11 -1.05 11.58
N ALA A 125 23.06 -1.79 11.94
CA ALA A 125 21.80 -1.81 11.20
C ALA A 125 21.13 -0.42 11.21
N GLU A 126 20.79 0.13 10.06
CA GLU A 126 20.22 1.47 9.94
C GLU A 126 19.24 1.49 8.76
N VAL A 127 17.97 1.21 9.04
CA VAL A 127 16.90 1.21 8.03
C VAL A 127 16.61 2.64 7.60
N ASN A 128 16.57 2.90 6.30
CA ASN A 128 16.28 4.24 5.79
C ASN A 128 14.85 4.71 6.20
N PRO A 129 14.58 6.03 6.28
CA PRO A 129 13.30 6.55 6.78
C PRO A 129 12.06 6.09 6.01
N GLY A 130 12.18 5.86 4.70
CA GLY A 130 11.07 5.38 3.87
C GLY A 130 10.66 3.95 4.22
N PHE A 131 11.64 3.06 4.39
CA PHE A 131 11.38 1.69 4.86
C PHE A 131 10.88 1.66 6.30
N GLN A 132 11.33 2.56 7.18
CA GLN A 132 10.73 2.68 8.53
C GLN A 132 9.24 3.02 8.45
N GLY A 133 8.86 3.96 7.58
CA GLY A 133 7.46 4.30 7.32
C GLY A 133 6.65 3.10 6.79
N GLN A 134 7.24 2.32 5.88
CA GLN A 134 6.64 1.11 5.35
C GLN A 134 6.46 0.02 6.40
N LEU A 135 7.41 -0.16 7.32
CA LEU A 135 7.29 -1.11 8.44
C LEU A 135 6.18 -0.69 9.41
N LYS A 136 6.07 0.59 9.76
CA LYS A 136 4.95 1.10 10.58
C LYS A 136 3.60 0.89 9.89
N LEU A 137 3.55 1.06 8.57
CA LEU A 137 2.33 0.77 7.80
C LEU A 137 2.03 -0.73 7.78
N TYR A 138 3.05 -1.58 7.66
CA TYR A 138 2.91 -3.03 7.74
C TYR A 138 2.34 -3.48 9.10
N GLU A 139 2.84 -2.90 10.20
CA GLU A 139 2.29 -3.08 11.55
C GLU A 139 0.82 -2.66 11.64
N ALA A 140 0.48 -1.47 11.13
CA ALA A 140 -0.89 -0.97 11.12
C ALA A 140 -1.87 -1.84 10.30
N MET A 141 -1.35 -2.62 9.34
CA MET A 141 -2.12 -3.61 8.56
C MET A 141 -2.10 -5.01 9.20
N GLY A 142 -1.56 -5.17 10.41
CA GLY A 142 -1.49 -6.45 11.10
C GLY A 142 -0.43 -7.39 10.54
N CYS A 143 0.70 -6.85 10.05
CA CYS A 143 1.81 -7.61 9.46
C CYS A 143 1.38 -8.49 8.28
N ALA A 144 0.45 -7.98 7.48
CA ALA A 144 -0.01 -8.57 6.23
C ALA A 144 -0.27 -7.48 5.19
N VAL A 145 0.14 -7.71 3.95
CA VAL A 145 -0.09 -6.78 2.84
C VAL A 145 -1.43 -7.11 2.18
N ASP A 146 -2.51 -6.55 2.72
CA ASP A 146 -3.81 -6.63 2.07
C ASP A 146 -3.95 -5.55 0.98
N SER A 147 -3.84 -5.96 -0.28
CA SER A 147 -4.01 -5.06 -1.43
C SER A 147 -5.39 -4.40 -1.53
N SER A 148 -6.41 -4.96 -0.87
CA SER A 148 -7.76 -4.41 -0.81
C SER A 148 -7.93 -3.35 0.27
N SER A 149 -7.01 -3.29 1.24
CA SER A 149 -7.03 -2.35 2.36
C SER A 149 -6.96 -0.89 1.87
N PRO A 150 -7.81 0.01 2.40
CA PRO A 150 -7.73 1.44 2.11
C PRO A 150 -6.35 2.04 2.42
N PHE A 151 -5.67 1.53 3.45
CA PHE A 151 -4.33 1.98 3.83
C PHE A 151 -3.30 1.66 2.74
N TYR A 152 -3.29 0.42 2.24
CA TYR A 152 -2.37 -0.01 1.19
C TYR A 152 -2.64 0.71 -0.12
N LYS A 153 -3.92 0.85 -0.50
CA LYS A 153 -4.30 1.58 -1.72
C LYS A 153 -3.79 3.02 -1.68
N ARG A 154 -3.98 3.70 -0.56
CA ARG A 154 -3.51 5.09 -0.39
C ARG A 154 -1.98 5.17 -0.44
N TYR A 155 -1.28 4.31 0.29
CA TYR A 155 0.19 4.21 0.21
C TYR A 155 0.68 4.02 -1.23
N ARG A 156 0.09 3.07 -1.95
CA ARG A 156 0.47 2.78 -3.34
C ARG A 156 0.26 3.99 -4.24
N LEU A 157 -0.80 4.78 -4.01
CA LEU A 157 -1.04 6.01 -4.77
C LEU A 157 -0.03 7.12 -4.43
N GLU A 158 0.36 7.26 -3.17
CA GLU A 158 1.42 8.18 -2.75
C GLU A 158 2.78 7.79 -3.37
N MET A 159 3.06 6.48 -3.51
CA MET A 159 4.27 6.00 -4.18
C MET A 159 4.32 6.28 -5.68
N LEU A 160 3.17 6.48 -6.34
CA LEU A 160 3.16 6.83 -7.78
C LEU A 160 3.73 8.21 -8.03
N THR A 161 3.42 9.19 -7.17
CA THR A 161 3.91 10.57 -7.37
C THR A 161 5.42 10.66 -7.22
N GLU A 162 6.00 9.78 -6.41
CA GLU A 162 7.46 9.65 -6.28
C GLU A 162 8.08 8.94 -7.48
N ARG A 163 7.45 7.86 -7.96
CA ARG A 163 7.99 7.03 -9.05
C ARG A 163 7.77 7.62 -10.44
N TYR A 164 6.70 8.39 -10.63
CA TYR A 164 6.31 9.00 -11.90
C TYR A 164 6.04 10.50 -11.70
N PRO A 165 7.07 11.35 -11.51
CA PRO A 165 6.90 12.77 -11.20
C PRO A 165 6.12 13.55 -12.28
N GLU A 166 6.22 13.13 -13.54
CA GLU A 166 5.53 13.75 -14.67
C GLU A 166 4.13 13.17 -14.92
N LEU A 167 3.78 12.04 -14.29
CA LEU A 167 2.49 11.36 -14.42
C LEU A 167 2.07 11.06 -15.88
N GLN A 168 3.01 10.93 -16.82
CA GLN A 168 2.70 10.71 -18.25
C GLN A 168 2.43 9.23 -18.59
N ASP A 169 3.15 8.30 -17.94
CA ASP A 169 3.11 6.86 -18.27
C ASP A 169 2.76 6.01 -17.03
N LEU A 170 1.61 6.30 -16.42
CA LEU A 170 1.13 5.54 -15.27
C LEU A 170 0.67 4.13 -15.72
N PRO A 171 1.17 3.04 -15.09
CA PRO A 171 0.73 1.68 -15.44
C PRO A 171 -0.77 1.50 -15.19
N ARG A 172 -1.48 0.88 -16.13
CA ARG A 172 -2.94 0.77 -16.08
C ARG A 172 -3.45 -0.08 -14.89
N GLU A 173 -2.61 -1.00 -14.40
CA GLU A 173 -2.88 -1.87 -13.24
C GLU A 173 -2.95 -1.10 -11.91
N VAL A 174 -2.48 0.14 -11.93
CA VAL A 174 -2.58 1.06 -10.81
C VAL A 174 -4.03 1.55 -10.61
N PHE A 175 -4.82 1.59 -11.68
CA PHE A 175 -6.20 2.06 -11.61
C PHE A 175 -7.18 0.93 -11.29
N ALA A 176 -8.20 1.24 -10.49
CA ALA A 176 -9.32 0.33 -10.30
C ALA A 176 -10.03 0.06 -11.63
N VAL A 177 -10.46 -1.18 -11.84
CA VAL A 177 -11.12 -1.60 -13.08
C VAL A 177 -12.42 -0.82 -13.30
N ASP A 178 -12.62 -0.30 -14.53
CA ASP A 178 -13.88 0.36 -14.91
C ASP A 178 -15.05 -0.62 -14.70
N PRO A 179 -16.07 -0.27 -13.89
CA PRO A 179 -17.20 -1.16 -13.64
C PRO A 179 -18.03 -1.57 -14.85
N THR A 180 -17.86 -0.93 -16.02
CA THR A 180 -18.50 -1.40 -17.26
C THR A 180 -17.69 -2.40 -18.06
N SER A 181 -16.44 -2.68 -17.69
CA SER A 181 -15.67 -3.77 -18.30
C SER A 181 -16.32 -5.12 -17.96
N ILE A 182 -16.33 -6.06 -18.92
CA ILE A 182 -17.15 -7.29 -18.95
C ILE A 182 -16.76 -8.34 -17.86
N CYS A 183 -15.95 -7.99 -16.87
CA CYS A 183 -15.49 -8.92 -15.84
C CYS A 183 -16.61 -9.22 -14.83
N GLN A 184 -16.82 -10.51 -14.54
CA GLN A 184 -17.85 -11.04 -13.63
C GLN A 184 -17.82 -10.31 -12.28
N ASN A 185 -18.91 -9.61 -11.98
CA ASN A 185 -19.04 -8.84 -10.75
C ASN A 185 -19.45 -9.75 -9.59
N PRO A 186 -18.79 -9.68 -8.42
CA PRO A 186 -19.40 -10.21 -7.21
C PRO A 186 -20.74 -9.48 -7.00
N ASN A 187 -21.83 -10.26 -7.01
CA ASN A 187 -23.20 -9.76 -7.09
C ASN A 187 -23.67 -8.99 -5.83
N THR A 188 -22.76 -8.72 -4.89
CA THR A 188 -22.98 -8.17 -3.55
C THR A 188 -22.36 -6.79 -3.36
N GLU A 189 -21.51 -6.33 -4.28
CA GLU A 189 -20.82 -5.06 -4.11
C GLU A 189 -21.69 -3.86 -4.49
N VAL A 190 -21.58 -2.77 -3.71
CA VAL A 190 -22.32 -1.54 -3.96
C VAL A 190 -21.70 -0.80 -5.15
N LEU A 191 -22.54 -0.46 -6.13
CA LEU A 191 -22.14 0.22 -7.37
C LEU A 191 -22.60 1.67 -7.38
N TYR A 192 -21.70 2.59 -7.70
CA TYR A 192 -21.99 4.01 -7.79
C TYR A 192 -22.17 4.43 -9.25
N ARG A 193 -23.31 5.05 -9.56
CA ARG A 193 -23.68 5.46 -10.93
C ARG A 193 -23.81 6.98 -11.03
N CYS A 194 -23.46 7.54 -12.19
CA CYS A 194 -23.71 8.94 -12.47
C CYS A 194 -25.21 9.25 -12.37
N ARG A 195 -25.58 10.27 -11.59
CA ARG A 195 -26.99 10.65 -11.39
C ARG A 195 -27.68 11.14 -12.67
N LYS A 196 -26.93 11.73 -13.60
CA LYS A 196 -27.46 12.27 -14.86
C LYS A 196 -27.73 11.20 -15.93
N CYS A 197 -26.81 10.26 -16.12
CA CYS A 197 -26.87 9.31 -17.26
C CYS A 197 -26.82 7.83 -16.87
N ARG A 198 -26.78 7.54 -15.56
CA ARG A 198 -26.74 6.21 -14.96
C ARG A 198 -25.55 5.33 -15.35
N ARG A 199 -24.52 5.87 -16.03
CA ARG A 199 -23.24 5.19 -16.27
C ARG A 199 -22.60 4.80 -14.93
N ALA A 200 -22.20 3.55 -14.78
CA ALA A 200 -21.44 3.10 -13.61
C ALA A 200 -20.08 3.79 -13.57
N LEU A 201 -19.62 4.21 -12.38
CA LEU A 201 -18.40 4.99 -12.20
C LEU A 201 -17.39 4.27 -11.32
N PHE A 202 -17.78 3.79 -10.14
CA PHE A 202 -16.88 3.10 -9.22
C PHE A 202 -17.66 2.15 -8.30
N ARG A 203 -16.95 1.28 -7.59
CA ARG A 203 -17.53 0.35 -6.61
C ARG A 203 -17.18 0.75 -5.18
N SER A 204 -17.84 0.17 -4.18
CA SER A 204 -17.52 0.45 -2.77
C SER A 204 -16.07 0.13 -2.39
N SER A 205 -15.46 -0.90 -2.98
CA SER A 205 -14.05 -1.25 -2.79
C SER A 205 -13.09 -0.15 -3.24
N SER A 206 -13.51 0.71 -4.18
CA SER A 206 -12.70 1.84 -4.63
C SER A 206 -12.69 3.00 -3.65
N ILE A 207 -13.53 3.02 -2.61
CA ILE A 207 -13.63 4.13 -1.68
C ILE A 207 -12.49 4.10 -0.66
N LEU A 208 -11.74 5.20 -0.58
CA LEU A 208 -10.68 5.43 0.39
C LEU A 208 -11.21 6.29 1.54
N SER A 209 -11.69 5.62 2.57
CA SER A 209 -12.22 6.28 3.77
C SER A 209 -11.11 7.00 4.54
N HIS A 210 -11.44 8.13 5.18
CA HIS A 210 -10.55 8.83 6.11
C HIS A 210 -11.24 9.04 7.45
N THR A 211 -10.45 9.18 8.51
CA THR A 211 -10.96 9.60 9.82
C THR A 211 -11.48 11.03 9.74
N GLU A 212 -12.72 11.24 10.19
CA GLU A 212 -13.38 12.56 10.14
C GLU A 212 -12.54 13.60 10.91
N GLY A 213 -12.36 14.77 10.31
CA GLY A 213 -11.62 15.87 10.92
C GLY A 213 -12.47 16.66 11.92
N SER A 214 -11.92 17.77 12.44
CA SER A 214 -12.56 18.63 13.44
C SER A 214 -13.79 19.43 12.93
N GLY A 215 -14.32 19.09 11.75
CA GLY A 215 -15.51 19.70 11.18
C GLY A 215 -15.32 21.17 10.80
N PRO A 216 -16.36 22.02 10.94
CA PRO A 216 -16.33 23.44 10.59
C PRO A 216 -15.20 24.25 11.24
N THR A 217 -14.69 23.82 12.39
CA THR A 217 -13.59 24.49 13.10
C THR A 217 -12.28 24.47 12.32
N ALA A 218 -12.07 23.48 11.44
CA ALA A 218 -10.91 23.43 10.54
C ALA A 218 -10.91 24.53 9.47
N PHE A 219 -12.03 25.24 9.29
CA PHE A 219 -12.19 26.34 8.34
C PHE A 219 -12.15 27.72 9.02
N ALA A 220 -11.93 27.79 10.33
CA ALA A 220 -11.96 29.03 11.11
C ALA A 220 -10.93 30.08 10.63
N HIS A 221 -9.78 29.66 10.09
CA HIS A 221 -8.78 30.57 9.51
C HIS A 221 -9.23 31.28 8.22
N LYS A 222 -10.40 30.95 7.65
CA LYS A 222 -10.98 31.60 6.47
C LYS A 222 -12.21 32.47 6.75
N ARG A 223 -12.68 32.57 8.00
CA ARG A 223 -13.83 33.41 8.37
C ARG A 223 -13.49 34.36 9.51
N ILE A 224 -12.95 35.52 9.16
CA ILE A 224 -13.13 36.72 9.99
C ILE A 224 -14.49 37.30 9.57
N THR A 225 -15.57 36.74 10.12
CA THR A 225 -16.81 37.45 10.47
C THR A 225 -17.80 36.48 11.10
N ASP A 226 -18.33 36.94 12.24
CA ASP A 226 -19.48 36.46 13.01
C ASP A 226 -19.41 35.08 13.67
N SER A 227 -19.04 35.17 14.95
CA SER A 227 -19.37 34.28 16.04
C SER A 227 -20.83 33.82 16.00
N VAL A 228 -21.04 32.55 15.69
CA VAL A 228 -22.24 31.81 16.08
C VAL A 228 -21.79 30.53 16.76
N GLN A 229 -21.99 30.49 18.08
CA GLN A 229 -22.00 29.26 18.86
C GLN A 229 -23.08 28.34 18.32
N LEU A 230 -22.68 27.16 17.83
CA LEU A 230 -23.57 26.02 17.69
C LEU A 230 -22.89 24.81 18.33
N CYS A 231 -23.38 24.48 19.52
CA CYS A 231 -23.30 23.15 20.08
C CYS A 231 -24.12 22.23 19.16
N GLY A 232 -23.46 21.33 18.44
CA GLY A 232 -24.09 20.39 17.52
C GLY A 232 -23.65 18.96 17.81
N ASP A 233 -24.47 18.23 18.55
CA ASP A 233 -24.41 16.78 18.66
C ASP A 233 -25.00 16.18 17.37
N GLY A 234 -24.14 15.68 16.47
CA GLY A 234 -24.58 15.14 15.18
C GLY A 234 -23.42 14.79 14.26
N ARG A 235 -23.23 13.50 13.96
CA ARG A 235 -22.23 12.95 13.03
C ARG A 235 -22.35 13.60 11.63
N GLU A 236 -21.61 14.68 11.37
CA GLU A 236 -21.58 15.34 10.06
C GLU A 236 -20.79 14.51 9.04
N LYS A 237 -21.50 13.60 8.35
CA LYS A 237 -20.93 12.75 7.30
C LYS A 237 -20.37 13.61 6.15
N CYS A 238 -19.14 13.34 5.71
CA CYS A 238 -18.49 14.03 4.59
C CYS A 238 -19.37 14.15 3.35
N THR A 239 -19.27 15.26 2.60
CA THR A 239 -20.12 15.53 1.41
C THR A 239 -19.65 14.85 0.12
N SER A 240 -18.46 14.25 0.15
CA SER A 240 -17.83 13.62 -1.01
C SER A 240 -17.32 12.23 -0.65
N TYR A 241 -17.22 11.38 -1.67
CA TYR A 241 -16.43 10.15 -1.64
C TYR A 241 -15.01 10.48 -2.13
N PHE A 242 -14.01 9.93 -1.45
CA PHE A 242 -12.65 9.86 -1.97
C PHE A 242 -12.44 8.44 -2.46
N THR A 243 -11.92 8.29 -3.68
CA THR A 243 -11.71 6.97 -4.27
C THR A 243 -10.27 6.80 -4.69
N GLU A 244 -9.87 5.56 -4.92
CA GLU A 244 -8.74 5.30 -5.81
C GLU A 244 -9.13 5.71 -7.24
N PRO A 245 -8.16 6.11 -8.08
CA PRO A 245 -8.40 6.40 -9.48
C PRO A 245 -8.90 5.15 -10.21
N VAL A 246 -9.98 5.31 -10.98
CA VAL A 246 -10.59 4.25 -11.79
C VAL A 246 -10.14 4.43 -13.24
N GLN A 247 -10.01 3.34 -14.01
CA GLN A 247 -9.50 3.36 -15.38
C GLN A 247 -10.16 4.42 -16.30
N TRP A 248 -11.46 4.72 -16.15
CA TRP A 248 -12.10 5.76 -16.98
C TRP A 248 -11.59 7.18 -16.67
N MET A 249 -10.95 7.40 -15.51
CA MET A 249 -10.36 8.68 -15.12
C MET A 249 -9.00 8.90 -15.78
N GLU A 250 -8.33 7.85 -16.24
CA GLU A 250 -6.96 7.88 -16.78
C GLU A 250 -6.70 9.05 -17.74
N PRO A 251 -7.52 9.32 -18.78
CA PRO A 251 -7.27 10.42 -19.70
C PRO A 251 -7.26 11.81 -19.05
N ALA A 252 -7.92 11.98 -17.90
CA ALA A 252 -7.95 13.23 -17.16
C ALA A 252 -6.79 13.39 -16.18
N LEU A 253 -6.08 12.29 -15.84
CA LEU A 253 -5.03 12.26 -14.82
C LEU A 253 -3.62 12.38 -15.39
N LEU A 254 -3.41 11.94 -16.64
CA LEU A 254 -2.09 11.88 -17.24
C LEU A 254 -1.51 13.28 -17.48
N GLY A 255 -0.27 13.49 -17.04
CA GLY A 255 0.47 14.74 -17.24
C GLY A 255 0.01 15.93 -16.40
N VAL A 256 -0.93 15.75 -15.47
CA VAL A 256 -1.52 16.86 -14.69
C VAL A 256 -1.62 16.55 -13.19
N MET A 257 -1.28 17.54 -12.36
CA MET A 257 -1.29 17.39 -10.90
C MET A 257 -2.67 17.57 -10.25
N GLU A 258 -3.56 18.31 -10.91
CA GLU A 258 -4.91 18.60 -10.42
C GLU A 258 -5.85 18.88 -11.59
N GLY A 259 -7.16 18.68 -11.38
CA GLY A 259 -8.14 18.87 -12.43
C GLY A 259 -9.56 18.49 -12.05
N GLN A 260 -10.43 18.43 -13.05
CA GLN A 260 -11.84 18.09 -12.89
C GLN A 260 -12.11 16.66 -13.32
N LEU A 261 -12.97 15.97 -12.57
CA LEU A 261 -13.49 14.66 -12.96
C LEU A 261 -14.86 14.84 -13.64
N LEU A 262 -14.93 14.47 -14.92
CA LEU A 262 -16.13 14.53 -15.74
C LEU A 262 -16.66 13.13 -16.01
N CYS A 263 -17.98 12.97 -16.09
CA CYS A 263 -18.56 11.68 -16.46
C CYS A 263 -18.20 11.30 -17.90
N PRO A 264 -17.63 10.11 -18.17
CA PRO A 264 -17.18 9.72 -19.51
C PRO A 264 -18.33 9.57 -20.52
N LYS A 265 -19.58 9.41 -20.05
CA LYS A 265 -20.76 9.25 -20.92
C LYS A 265 -21.47 10.58 -21.24
N CYS A 266 -21.58 11.48 -20.26
CA CYS A 266 -22.47 12.66 -20.38
C CYS A 266 -21.81 13.99 -20.00
N THR A 267 -20.48 13.96 -19.77
CA THR A 267 -19.59 15.09 -19.48
C THR A 267 -19.98 15.96 -18.28
N SER A 268 -20.98 15.57 -17.49
CA SER A 268 -21.35 16.27 -16.26
C SER A 268 -20.21 16.22 -15.25
N LYS A 269 -19.91 17.36 -14.61
CA LYS A 269 -18.93 17.45 -13.53
C LYS A 269 -19.33 16.57 -12.34
N LEU A 270 -18.45 15.62 -11.99
CA LEU A 270 -18.60 14.69 -10.87
C LEU A 270 -17.84 15.17 -9.63
N GLY A 271 -16.68 15.80 -9.83
CA GLY A 271 -15.84 16.34 -8.77
C GLY A 271 -14.48 16.83 -9.28
N SER A 272 -13.44 16.61 -8.48
CA SER A 272 -12.07 17.12 -8.68
C SER A 272 -11.06 16.04 -8.32
N PHE A 273 -9.83 16.20 -8.78
CA PHE A 273 -8.69 15.45 -8.25
C PHE A 273 -7.51 16.37 -8.00
N SER A 274 -6.65 15.98 -7.06
CA SER A 274 -5.37 16.59 -6.75
C SER A 274 -4.42 15.51 -6.24
N TRP A 275 -3.31 15.33 -6.93
CA TRP A 275 -2.24 14.42 -6.50
C TRP A 275 -1.53 14.92 -5.23
N ARG A 276 -1.55 16.24 -4.97
CA ARG A 276 -1.03 16.83 -3.72
C ARG A 276 -2.03 16.75 -2.56
N GLY A 277 -3.27 16.42 -2.88
CA GLY A 277 -4.36 16.31 -1.93
C GLY A 277 -5.29 17.52 -1.91
N GLU A 278 -6.40 17.34 -1.22
CA GLU A 278 -7.48 18.32 -1.07
C GLU A 278 -8.08 18.21 0.35
N GLN A 279 -8.58 19.33 0.88
CA GLN A 279 -9.24 19.34 2.19
C GLN A 279 -10.69 18.87 2.05
N CYS A 280 -11.05 17.81 2.77
CA CYS A 280 -12.43 17.34 2.84
C CYS A 280 -13.32 18.34 3.59
N SER A 281 -14.64 18.28 3.35
CA SER A 281 -15.65 19.07 4.09
C SER A 281 -15.63 18.86 5.61
N CYS A 282 -15.11 17.73 6.09
CA CYS A 282 -14.91 17.49 7.54
C CYS A 282 -13.63 18.15 8.09
N GLY A 283 -12.85 18.85 7.25
CA GLY A 283 -11.60 19.50 7.61
C GLY A 283 -10.34 18.63 7.46
N ARG A 284 -10.48 17.32 7.25
CA ARG A 284 -9.34 16.39 7.09
C ARG A 284 -8.67 16.61 5.72
N TRP A 285 -7.34 16.70 5.72
CA TRP A 285 -6.54 16.69 4.49
C TRP A 285 -6.43 15.26 3.94
N VAL A 286 -6.79 15.06 2.67
CA VAL A 286 -6.72 13.77 1.97
C VAL A 286 -5.70 13.87 0.86
N THR A 287 -4.71 12.98 0.84
CA THR A 287 -3.67 12.91 -0.19
C THR A 287 -3.43 11.45 -0.60
N PRO A 288 -3.29 11.15 -1.91
CA PRO A 288 -3.84 11.95 -3.01
C PRO A 288 -5.38 11.99 -2.93
N ALA A 289 -6.00 13.00 -3.53
CA ALA A 289 -7.44 13.20 -3.49
C ALA A 289 -8.06 12.98 -4.87
N PHE A 290 -8.92 11.96 -5.00
CA PHE A 290 -9.82 11.80 -6.14
C PHE A 290 -11.26 11.90 -5.62
N GLN A 291 -11.80 13.11 -5.69
CA GLN A 291 -13.03 13.47 -5.02
C GLN A 291 -14.23 13.38 -5.96
N ILE A 292 -15.26 12.63 -5.55
CA ILE A 292 -16.56 12.59 -6.23
C ILE A 292 -17.65 13.04 -5.27
N HIS A 293 -18.41 14.06 -5.65
CA HIS A 293 -19.48 14.59 -4.81
C HIS A 293 -20.65 13.61 -4.70
N LYS A 294 -21.12 13.36 -3.47
CA LYS A 294 -22.27 12.48 -3.21
C LYS A 294 -23.53 12.91 -3.95
N SER A 295 -23.73 14.21 -4.14
CA SER A 295 -24.88 14.76 -4.87
C SER A 295 -24.92 14.44 -6.37
N ARG A 296 -23.78 14.01 -6.95
CA ARG A 296 -23.61 13.72 -8.38
C ARG A 296 -23.71 12.23 -8.73
N VAL A 297 -23.80 11.35 -7.72
CA VAL A 297 -23.84 9.90 -7.90
C VAL A 297 -24.97 9.27 -7.10
N ASP A 298 -25.50 8.16 -7.61
CA ASP A 298 -26.48 7.33 -6.91
C ASP A 298 -25.84 6.01 -6.47
N GLU A 299 -26.08 5.63 -5.22
CA GLU A 299 -25.68 4.33 -4.65
C GLU A 299 -26.68 3.25 -5.10
N VAL A 300 -26.20 2.19 -5.75
CA VAL A 300 -27.02 1.07 -6.21
C VAL A 300 -26.52 -0.21 -5.56
N ARG A 301 -27.36 -0.83 -4.73
CA ARG A 301 -27.10 -2.15 -4.14
C ARG A 301 -27.65 -3.22 -5.07
N MET A 302 -26.80 -4.13 -5.51
CA MET A 302 -27.23 -5.32 -6.23
C MET A 302 -27.83 -6.28 -5.19
N LEU A 303 -29.14 -6.51 -5.25
CA LEU A 303 -29.77 -7.55 -4.44
C LEU A 303 -29.46 -8.90 -5.11
N PRO A 304 -29.15 -9.96 -4.33
CA PRO A 304 -29.05 -11.30 -4.89
C PRO A 304 -30.37 -11.64 -5.59
N VAL A 305 -30.28 -12.08 -6.84
CA VAL A 305 -31.45 -12.59 -7.56
C VAL A 305 -31.87 -13.88 -6.84
N GLY A 306 -32.84 -13.76 -5.93
CA GLY A 306 -33.52 -14.92 -5.39
C GLY A 306 -34.18 -15.66 -6.55
N ASN A 307 -33.97 -16.97 -6.62
CA ASN A 307 -34.71 -17.84 -7.53
C ASN A 307 -36.21 -17.67 -7.26
N PHE A 308 -36.88 -16.83 -8.05
CA PHE A 308 -38.33 -16.85 -8.15
C PHE A 308 -38.70 -18.15 -8.86
N GLN A 309 -38.87 -19.23 -8.08
CA GLN A 309 -39.64 -20.37 -8.56
C GLN A 309 -41.03 -19.86 -8.85
N ALA A 310 -41.37 -19.81 -10.14
CA ALA A 310 -42.72 -19.57 -10.59
C ALA A 310 -43.61 -20.69 -10.02
N ALA A 311 -44.39 -20.37 -9.00
CA ALA A 311 -45.54 -21.16 -8.62
C ALA A 311 -46.55 -21.08 -9.77
N LYS A 312 -46.45 -22.03 -10.71
CA LYS A 312 -47.53 -22.30 -11.65
C LYS A 312 -48.66 -22.93 -10.86
N THR A 313 -49.78 -22.21 -10.81
CA THR A 313 -51.10 -22.73 -10.45
C THR A 313 -51.63 -23.61 -11.57
#